data_AF-A0A239QXM2-F1
#
_entry.id   AF-A0A239QXM2-F1
#
_cell.length_a   1.000
_cell.length_b   1.000
_cell.length_c   1.000
_cell.angle_alpha   90.00
_cell.angle_beta   90.00
_cell.angle_gamma   90.00
#
_symmetry.space_group_name_H-M   'P 1'
#
loop_
_entity.id
_entity.type
_entity.pdbx_description
1 polymer ?
#
loop_
_entity_poly.entity_id
_entity_poly.type
_entity_poly.pdbx_seq_one_letter_code
_entity_poly.pdbx_strand_id
1 'polypeptide(L)' 'MNKKVIEDILENESLLERFVEILVEEIINDDEVYYKKGRQLLSLSLAEENADDFFIAICGWNIDSLLEKL' A
#
# COMPACT_ATOMS: atom_id res chain seq x y z
N MET A 1 3.86 -0.12 -20.56
CA MET A 1 5.29 -0.50 -20.40
C MET A 1 5.55 -1.29 -19.11
N ASN A 2 4.75 -1.13 -18.05
CA ASN A 2 5.00 -1.81 -16.76
C ASN A 2 4.35 -3.20 -16.59
N LYS A 3 3.39 -3.60 -17.45
CA LYS A 3 2.62 -4.85 -17.27
C LYS A 3 3.50 -6.10 -17.24
N LYS A 4 4.41 -6.24 -18.20
CA LYS A 4 5.30 -7.40 -18.29
C LYS A 4 6.25 -7.49 -17.09
N VAL A 5 6.78 -6.35 -16.63
CA VAL A 5 7.66 -6.31 -15.45
C VAL A 5 6.89 -6.73 -14.18
N ILE A 6 5.64 -6.29 -14.05
CA ILE A 6 4.78 -6.71 -12.94
C ILE A 6 4.49 -8.22 -13.00
N GLU A 7 4.19 -8.75 -14.19
CA GLU A 7 4.00 -10.19 -14.40
C GLU A 7 5.27 -10.99 -14.03
N ASP A 8 6.45 -10.53 -14.47
CA ASP A 8 7.73 -11.17 -14.14
C ASP A 8 8.03 -11.13 -12.62
N ILE A 9 7.64 -10.06 -11.91
CA ILE A 9 7.76 -9.97 -10.45
C ILE A 9 6.78 -10.93 -9.78
N LEU A 10 5.52 -10.96 -10.21
CA LEU A 10 4.48 -11.84 -9.64
C LEU A 10 4.82 -13.33 -9.73
N GLU A 11 5.61 -13.74 -10.73
CA GLU A 11 6.07 -15.11 -10.90
C GLU A 11 7.34 -15.46 -10.09
N ASN A 12 7.90 -14.51 -9.33
CA ASN A 12 9.16 -14.69 -8.61
C ASN A 12 9.07 -14.24 -7.13
N GLU A 13 9.03 -15.22 -6.22
CA GLU A 13 8.90 -14.99 -4.77
C GLU A 13 9.98 -14.06 -4.19
N SER A 14 11.23 -14.19 -4.61
CA SER A 14 12.32 -13.34 -4.12
C SER A 14 12.19 -11.90 -4.60
N LEU A 15 11.71 -11.69 -5.83
CA LEU A 15 11.43 -10.34 -6.33
C LEU A 15 10.21 -9.72 -5.64
N LEU A 16 9.20 -10.52 -5.31
CA LEU A 16 8.05 -10.06 -4.52
C LEU A 16 8.48 -9.61 -3.12
N GLU A 17 9.27 -10.42 -2.42
CA GLU A 17 9.80 -10.07 -1.10
C GLU A 17 10.63 -8.78 -1.18
N ARG A 18 11.56 -8.71 -2.13
CA ARG A 18 12.38 -7.51 -2.33
C ARG A 18 11.56 -6.27 -2.68
N PHE A 19 10.49 -6.43 -3.46
CA PHE A 19 9.61 -5.31 -3.80
C PHE A 19 8.89 -4.77 -2.56
N VAL A 20 8.39 -5.65 -1.70
CA VAL A 20 7.73 -5.24 -0.44
C VAL A 20 8.74 -4.59 0.52
N GLU A 21 9.96 -5.11 0.62
CA GLU A 21 11.03 -4.46 1.40
C GLU A 21 11.27 -3.01 0.94
N ILE A 22 11.43 -2.80 -0.36
CA ILE A 22 11.62 -1.47 -0.93
C ILE A 22 10.42 -0.57 -0.63
N LEU A 23 9.19 -1.05 -0.79
CA LEU A 23 7.99 -0.29 -0.48
C LEU A 23 7.98 0.17 1.00
N VAL A 24 8.32 -0.72 1.92
CA VAL A 24 8.37 -0.41 3.36
C VAL A 24 9.50 0.57 3.67
N GLU A 25 10.69 0.39 3.09
CA GLU A 25 11.82 1.32 3.22
C GLU A 25 11.42 2.72 2.77
N GLU A 26 10.75 2.86 1.62
CA GLU A 26 10.30 4.15 1.12
C GLU A 26 9.21 4.77 2.02
N ILE A 27 8.26 3.99 2.53
CA ILE A 27 7.24 4.48 3.49
C ILE A 27 7.90 5.04 4.76
N ILE A 28 8.91 4.35 5.29
CA ILE A 28 9.63 4.74 6.52
C ILE A 28 10.47 6.00 6.29
N ASN A 29 11.07 6.13 5.11
CA ASN A 29 11.96 7.25 4.77
C ASN A 29 11.23 8.47 4.21
N ASP A 30 9.91 8.37 3.99
CA ASP A 30 9.09 9.46 3.47
C ASP A 30 8.94 10.58 4.51
N ASP A 31 9.38 11.78 4.14
CA ASP A 31 9.42 12.97 5.00
C ASP A 31 8.12 13.79 4.97
N GLU A 32 7.11 13.36 4.20
CA GLU A 32 5.83 14.07 4.13
C GLU A 32 5.05 13.94 5.45
N VAL A 33 4.54 15.07 5.92
CA VAL A 33 3.74 15.19 7.15
C VAL A 33 2.51 14.27 7.14
N TYR A 34 2.30 13.53 8.24
CA TYR A 34 1.26 12.50 8.35
C TYR A 34 -0.16 12.97 8.04
N TYR A 35 -0.52 14.23 8.33
CA TYR A 35 -1.88 14.72 8.03
C TYR A 35 -2.17 14.78 6.51
N LYS A 36 -1.14 15.01 5.68
CA LYS A 36 -1.29 15.01 4.23
C LYS A 36 -1.45 13.58 3.71
N LYS A 37 -0.62 12.67 4.20
CA LYS A 37 -0.73 11.23 3.92
C LYS A 37 -2.11 10.68 4.28
N GLY A 38 -2.56 10.95 5.51
CA GLY A 38 -3.89 10.53 5.98
C GLY A 38 -5.01 11.10 5.11
N ARG A 39 -4.92 12.38 4.69
CA ARG A 39 -5.89 12.96 3.76
C ARG A 39 -5.91 12.24 2.41
N GLN A 40 -4.75 11.98 1.82
CA GLN A 40 -4.66 11.31 0.52
C GLN A 40 -5.19 9.87 0.59
N LEU A 41 -4.76 9.11 1.60
CA LEU A 41 -5.21 7.73 1.82
C LEU A 41 -6.74 7.65 1.97
N LEU A 42 -7.33 8.48 2.83
CA LEU A 42 -8.78 8.50 3.02
C LEU A 42 -9.54 9.05 1.80
N SER A 43 -8.93 9.94 1.01
CA SER A 43 -9.58 10.42 -0.22
C SER A 43 -9.59 9.33 -1.30
N LEU A 44 -8.49 8.58 -1.43
CA LEU A 44 -8.40 7.44 -2.35
C LEU A 44 -9.37 6.33 -1.94
N SER A 45 -9.54 6.09 -0.64
CA SER A 45 -10.48 5.06 -0.19
C SER A 45 -11.94 5.37 -0.48
N LEU A 46 -12.30 6.64 -0.63
CA LEU A 46 -13.64 7.04 -1.05
C LEU A 46 -13.84 6.97 -2.57
N ALA A 47 -12.75 6.98 -3.34
CA ALA A 47 -12.79 7.04 -4.80
C ALA A 47 -12.67 5.66 -5.46
N GLU A 48 -11.97 4.71 -4.82
CA GLU A 48 -11.66 3.40 -5.38
C GLU A 48 -12.44 2.29 -4.67
N GLU A 49 -13.18 1.48 -5.44
CA GLU A 49 -14.05 0.42 -4.89
C GLU A 49 -13.28 -0.67 -4.12
N ASN A 50 -11.99 -0.87 -4.42
CA ASN A 50 -11.16 -1.93 -3.83
C ASN A 50 -10.06 -1.38 -2.91
N ALA A 51 -10.28 -0.21 -2.31
CA ALA A 51 -9.29 0.39 -1.42
C ALA A 51 -8.95 -0.52 -0.23
N ASP A 52 -9.92 -1.28 0.28
CA ASP A 52 -9.69 -2.23 1.38
C ASP A 52 -8.65 -3.31 1.04
N ASP A 53 -8.64 -3.83 -0.19
CA ASP A 53 -7.64 -4.82 -0.62
C ASP A 53 -6.22 -4.27 -0.50
N PHE A 54 -6.05 -2.97 -0.76
CA PHE A 54 -4.77 -2.29 -0.64
C PHE A 54 -4.34 -2.14 0.83
N PHE A 55 -5.24 -1.77 1.74
CA PHE A 55 -4.93 -1.70 3.17
C PHE A 55 -4.61 -3.09 3.74
N ILE A 56 -5.38 -4.11 3.34
CA ILE A 56 -5.13 -5.50 3.73
C ILE A 56 -3.75 -5.96 3.22
N ALA A 57 -3.40 -5.66 1.96
CA ALA A 57 -2.10 -6.03 1.41
C ALA A 57 -0.92 -5.36 2.14
N ILE A 58 -1.08 -4.10 2.58
CA ILE A 58 0.00 -3.35 3.23
C ILE A 58 0.16 -3.70 4.71
N CYS A 59 -0.93 -3.77 5.46
CA CYS A 59 -0.86 -3.90 6.91
C CYS A 59 -1.75 -5.01 7.50
N GLY A 60 -2.50 -5.74 6.68
CA GLY A 60 -3.36 -6.83 7.13
C GLY A 60 -4.70 -6.39 7.74
N TRP A 61 -5.05 -5.11 7.66
CA TRP A 61 -6.30 -4.55 8.17
C TRP A 61 -7.06 -3.83 7.08
N ASN A 62 -8.37 -3.99 7.03
CA ASN A 62 -9.24 -3.13 6.23
C ASN A 62 -9.44 -1.75 6.89
N ILE A 63 -10.07 -0.81 6.19
CA ILE A 63 -10.26 0.55 6.70
C ILE A 63 -11.12 0.55 7.95
N ASP A 64 -12.23 -0.18 7.97
CA ASP A 64 -13.14 -0.19 9.11
C ASP A 64 -12.42 -0.61 10.41
N SER A 65 -11.58 -1.65 10.33
CA SER A 65 -10.81 -2.13 11.47
C SER A 65 -9.69 -1.15 11.90
N LEU A 66 -9.16 -0.35 10.97
CA LEU A 66 -8.21 0.72 11.30
C LEU A 66 -8.92 1.89 11.99
N LEU A 67 -10.12 2.25 11.54
CA LEU A 67 -10.92 3.32 12.14
C LEU A 67 -11.36 2.99 13.56
N GLU A 68 -11.65 1.72 13.86
CA GLU A 68 -11.93 1.24 15.22
C GLU A 68 -10.75 1.41 16.20
N LYS A 69 -9.53 1.65 15.71
CA LYS A 69 -8.30 1.81 16.52
C LYS A 69 -7.92 3.26 16.78
N LEU A 70 -8.59 4.23 16.15
CA LEU A 70 -8.39 5.66 16.38
C LEU A 70 -8.96 6.09 17.73
#